data_AF-A0A662WRR1-F1
#
_entry.id   AF-A0A662WRR1-F1
#
_cell.length_a   1.000
_cell.length_b   1.000
_cell.length_c   1.000
_cell.angle_alpha   90.00
_cell.angle_beta   90.00
_cell.angle_gamma   90.00
#
_symmetry.space_group_name_H-M   'P 1'
#
loop_
_entity.id
_entity.type
_entity.pdbx_description
1 polymer ?
#
loop_
_entity_poly.entity_id
_entity_poly.type
_entity_poly.pdbx_seq_one_letter_code
_entity_poly.pdbx_strand_id
1 'polypeptide(L)' 'MAEKRGDYTAEDLEAALMRVSAGEKFAAVARTSSIPLRTLFKKTKDIREGRTLEGNRRGTKPAIPHEIEA' A
#
# COMPACT_ATOMS: atom_id res chain seq x y z
N MET A 1 -19.22 -11.32 9.29
CA MET A 1 -17.96 -11.95 8.85
C MET A 1 -16.97 -10.84 8.55
N ALA A 2 -16.05 -10.53 9.48
CA ALA A 2 -15.01 -9.53 9.24
C ALA A 2 -13.80 -10.28 8.67
N GLU A 3 -13.65 -10.27 7.35
CA GLU A 3 -12.49 -10.83 6.67
C GLU A 3 -11.21 -10.18 7.24
N LYS A 4 -10.24 -11.05 7.51
CA LYS A 4 -9.00 -10.76 8.23
C LYS A 4 -8.31 -9.54 7.61
N ARG A 5 -8.24 -8.46 8.40
CA ARG A 5 -7.41 -7.30 8.10
C ARG A 5 -5.94 -7.73 8.19
N GLY A 6 -5.34 -8.24 7.11
CA GLY A 6 -3.94 -8.64 7.23
C GLY A 6 -3.24 -9.05 5.95
N ASP A 7 -3.80 -10.00 5.22
CA ASP A 7 -2.98 -10.85 4.36
C ASP A 7 -3.37 -10.73 2.88
N TYR A 8 -3.18 -9.54 2.30
CA TYR A 8 -3.06 -9.43 0.84
C TYR A 8 -1.58 -9.46 0.48
N THR A 9 -1.21 -10.31 -0.47
CA THR A 9 0.15 -10.40 -0.99
C THR A 9 0.44 -9.23 -1.94
N ALA A 10 1.71 -9.03 -2.28
CA ALA A 10 2.09 -8.06 -3.31
C ALA A 10 1.43 -8.39 -4.66
N GLU A 11 1.31 -9.68 -4.98
CA GLU A 11 0.67 -10.16 -6.21
C GLU A 11 -0.81 -9.79 -6.27
N ASP A 12 -1.54 -9.98 -5.16
CA ASP A 12 -2.96 -9.57 -5.06
C ASP A 12 -3.10 -8.05 -5.26
N LEU A 13 -2.15 -7.28 -4.72
CA LEU A 13 -2.12 -5.83 -4.84
C LEU A 13 -1.86 -5.38 -6.28
N GLU A 14 -0.92 -5.99 -6.98
CA GLU A 14 -0.67 -5.71 -8.40
C GLU A 14 -1.87 -6.09 -9.28
N ALA A 15 -2.46 -7.27 -9.06
CA ALA A 15 -3.65 -7.70 -9.80
C ALA A 15 -4.82 -6.73 -9.61
N ALA A 16 -5.06 -6.28 -8.38
CA ALA A 16 -6.10 -5.31 -8.07
C ALA A 16 -5.82 -3.93 -8.70
N LEU A 17 -4.57 -3.48 -8.71
CA LEU A 17 -4.17 -2.22 -9.34
C LEU A 17 -4.31 -2.27 -10.87
N MET A 18 -3.99 -3.40 -11.51
CA MET A 18 -4.24 -3.58 -12.95
C MET A 18 -5.72 -3.47 -13.29
N ARG A 19 -6.61 -4.08 -12.49
CA ARG A 19 -8.08 -3.96 -12.67
C ARG A 19 -8.57 -2.51 -12.52
N VAL A 20 -8.09 -1.81 -11.50
CA VAL A 20 -8.38 -0.38 -11.32
C VAL A 20 -7.88 0.44 -12.51
N SER A 21 -6.69 0.14 -13.04
CA SER A 21 -6.14 0.82 -14.22
C SER A 21 -6.93 0.53 -15.51
N ALA A 22 -7.56 -0.64 -15.60
CA ALA A 22 -8.48 -0.99 -16.67
C ALA A 22 -9.84 -0.27 -16.57
N GLY A 23 -10.08 0.49 -15.49
CA GLY A 23 -11.30 1.28 -15.29
C GLY A 23 -12.32 0.65 -14.34
N GLU A 24 -12.01 -0.47 -13.67
CA GLU A 24 -12.88 -0.99 -12.63
C GLU A 24 -13.01 -0.03 -11.45
N LYS A 25 -14.19 -0.03 -10.82
CA LYS A 25 -14.44 0.76 -9.61
C LYS A 25 -13.71 0.12 -8.42
N PHE A 26 -13.03 0.96 -7.63
CA PHE A 26 -12.35 0.55 -6.39
C PHE A 26 -13.22 -0.31 -5.46
N ALA A 27 -14.51 0.02 -5.33
CA ALA A 27 -15.44 -0.72 -4.48
C ALA A 27 -15.75 -2.13 -5.01
N ALA A 28 -15.73 -2.34 -6.32
CA ALA A 28 -15.89 -3.65 -6.92
C ALA A 28 -14.62 -4.49 -6.67
N VAL A 29 -13.45 -3.92 -6.92
CA VAL A 29 -12.16 -4.57 -6.69
C VAL A 29 -11.95 -4.93 -5.22
N ALA A 30 -12.32 -4.06 -4.28
CA ALA A 30 -12.22 -4.33 -2.84
C ALA A 30 -13.23 -5.38 -2.32
N ARG A 31 -14.29 -5.70 -3.08
CA ARG A 31 -15.22 -6.79 -2.75
C ARG A 31 -14.75 -8.13 -3.30
N THR A 32 -14.00 -8.12 -4.40
CA THR A 32 -13.51 -9.33 -5.07
C THR A 32 -12.09 -9.70 -4.65
N SER A 33 -11.35 -8.75 -4.06
CA SER A 33 -9.98 -8.94 -3.56
C SER A 33 -9.98 -8.75 -2.05
N SER A 34 -9.01 -9.35 -1.35
CA SER A 34 -8.88 -9.21 0.11
C SER A 34 -8.25 -7.86 0.54
N ILE A 35 -8.14 -6.91 -0.40
CA ILE A 35 -7.49 -5.62 -0.20
C ILE A 35 -8.50 -4.56 0.24
N PRO A 36 -8.24 -3.85 1.34
CA PRO A 36 -9.06 -2.73 1.75
C PRO A 36 -9.11 -1.62 0.70
N LEU A 37 -10.30 -1.04 0.50
CA LEU A 37 -10.53 0.10 -0.40
C LEU A 37 -9.53 1.26 -0.17
N ARG A 38 -9.24 1.56 1.10
CA ARG A 38 -8.29 2.61 1.50
C ARG A 38 -6.87 2.32 0.99
N THR A 39 -6.47 1.06 0.95
CA THR A 39 -5.17 0.63 0.41
C THR A 39 -5.12 0.86 -1.09
N LEU A 40 -6.15 0.40 -1.84
CA LEU A 40 -6.22 0.60 -3.29
C LEU A 40 -6.13 2.07 -3.64
N PHE A 41 -6.95 2.92 -3.00
CA PHE A 41 -6.95 4.35 -3.25
C PHE A 41 -5.59 5.00 -2.97
N LYS A 42 -4.98 4.67 -1.82
CA LYS A 42 -3.65 5.18 -1.46
C LYS A 42 -2.60 4.75 -2.50
N LYS A 43 -2.58 3.47 -2.89
CA LYS A 43 -1.56 2.94 -3.82
C LYS A 43 -1.73 3.45 -5.24
N THR A 44 -2.96 3.54 -5.74
CA THR A 44 -3.21 4.17 -7.05
C THR A 44 -2.78 5.63 -7.04
N LYS A 45 -3.01 6.37 -5.95
CA LYS A 45 -2.53 7.74 -5.80
C LYS A 45 -0.99 7.80 -5.77
N ASP A 46 -0.35 6.92 -5.02
CA ASP A 46 1.11 6.79 -4.92
C ASP A 46 1.75 6.60 -6.31
N ILE A 47 1.22 5.67 -7.11
CA ILE A 47 1.66 5.41 -8.49
C ILE A 47 1.49 6.65 -9.38
N ARG A 48 0.35 7.35 -9.27
CA ARG A 48 0.11 8.60 -10.02
C ARG A 48 1.05 9.73 -9.61
N GLU A 49 1.48 9.76 -8.35
CA GLU A 49 2.47 10.71 -7.83
C GLU A 49 3.92 10.25 -8.08
N GLY A 50 4.14 9.11 -8.75
CA GLY A 50 5.47 8.55 -9.00
C GLY A 50 6.17 7.98 -7.77
N ARG A 51 5.41 7.73 -6.68
CA ARG A 51 5.93 7.07 -5.47
C ARG A 51 5.88 5.55 -5.64
N THR A 52 6.91 4.89 -5.12
CA THR A 52 7.08 3.44 -5.25
C THR A 52 6.11 2.66 -4.36
N LEU A 53 5.58 1.55 -4.89
CA LEU A 53 4.72 0.60 -4.18
C LEU A 53 5.37 0.01 -2.92
N GLU A 54 6.70 0.01 -2.84
CA GLU A 54 7.45 -0.32 -1.64
C GLU A 54 7.27 0.80 -0.60
N GLY A 55 6.36 0.56 0.34
CA GLY A 55 6.23 1.46 1.47
C GLY A 55 7.55 1.46 2.24
N ASN A 56 8.23 2.61 2.29
CA ASN A 56 9.43 2.80 3.10
C ASN A 56 9.06 2.69 4.59
N ARG A 57 8.86 1.46 5.07
CA ARG A 57 8.48 1.11 6.43
C ARG A 57 9.76 1.19 7.26
N ARG A 58 10.06 2.42 7.70
CA ARG A 58 11.24 2.88 8.46
C ARG A 58 12.33 3.42 7.54
N GLY A 59 12.61 4.72 7.67
CA GLY A 59 13.88 5.25 7.20
C GLY A 59 15.05 4.61 7.94
N THR A 60 16.25 4.75 7.38
CA THR A 60 17.52 4.42 8.06
C THR A 60 17.51 5.04 9.45
N LYS A 61 17.94 4.29 10.47
CA LYS A 61 18.12 4.83 11.83
C LYS A 61 18.88 6.16 11.71
N PRO A 62 18.35 7.27 12.25
CA PRO A 62 19.13 8.50 12.30
C PRO A 62 20.42 8.18 13.07
N ALA A 63 21.57 8.52 12.49
CA ALA A 63 22.83 8.47 13.20
C ALA A 63 22.77 9.57 14.27
N ILE A 64 22.47 9.20 15.51
CA ILE A 64 22.57 10.11 16.65
C ILE A 64 24.07 10.25 16.91
N PRO A 65 24.68 11.44 16.73
CA PRO A 65 26.08 11.63 17.07
C PRO A 65 26.27 11.44 18.58
N HIS A 66 27.37 10.79 18.97
CA HIS A 66 27.73 10.49 20.36
C HIS A 66 27.93 11.73 21.26
N GLU A 67 27.84 12.94 20.70
CA GLU A 67 28.00 14.21 21.43
C GLU A 67 26.76 14.64 22.24
N ILE A 68 25.66 13.88 22.19
CA ILE A 68 24.38 14.25 22.85
C ILE A 68 24.20 13.54 24.22
N GLU A 69 25.15 12.71 24.64
CA GLU A 69 25.16 12.13 25.99
C GLU A 69 26.03 13.00 26.92
N ALA A 70 25.45 14.08 27.43
CA ALA A 70 26.06 14.97 28.44
C ALA A 70 25.07 15.25 29.57
#